data_AF-A0A1V5RU00-F1
#
_entry.id   AF-A0A1V5RU00-F1
#
_cell.length_a   1.000
_cell.length_b   1.000
_cell.length_c   1.000
_cell.angle_alpha   90.00
_cell.angle_beta   90.00
_cell.angle_gamma   90.00
#
_symmetry.space_group_name_H-M   'P 1'
#
loop_
_entity.id
_entity.type
_entity.pdbx_description
1 polymer ?
#
loop_
_entity_poly.entity_id
_entity_poly.type
_entity_poly.pdbx_seq_one_letter_code
_entity_poly.pdbx_strand_id
1 'polypeptide(L)'
;MELGCGKGEYTVGLARKYPNKNFIGIDIKGARIWTGAKDSNETGMKNVAFLRTNIELLNYFFASDEVSEIWITFPDPQMKKVRKRLTSTRFMQEYRAIMRKNGLLHLKTDSPFLYQYTLLMAQKNNLYIEQCTDDLYHTPNIDENLLSIQTYYEQQWLERGMNIKYIRLKLSSSAEWLEPDDIIEEDDYRSFNRSRRSANNQRTK
;
A
#
# COMPACT_ATOMS: atom_id res chain seq x y z
N MET A 1 2.46 9.52 0.27
CA MET A 1 1.81 9.10 -0.99
C MET A 1 1.25 7.69 -0.81
N GLU A 2 0.02 7.43 -1.23
CA GLU A 2 -0.62 6.11 -1.18
C GLU A 2 -0.68 5.48 -2.59
N LEU A 3 -0.18 4.27 -2.74
CA LEU A 3 -0.12 3.56 -4.03
C LEU A 3 -1.24 2.51 -4.13
N GLY A 4 -2.03 2.59 -5.19
CA GLY A 4 -3.22 1.76 -5.36
C GLY A 4 -4.32 2.16 -4.37
N CYS A 5 -4.55 3.46 -4.19
CA CYS A 5 -5.37 3.99 -3.10
C CYS A 5 -6.86 3.61 -3.14
N GLY A 6 -7.34 3.01 -4.24
CA GLY A 6 -8.72 2.59 -4.36
C GLY A 6 -9.67 3.79 -4.16
N LYS A 7 -10.47 3.74 -3.09
CA LYS A 7 -11.41 4.81 -2.74
C LYS A 7 -10.74 6.06 -2.15
N GLY A 8 -9.45 6.02 -1.85
CA GLY A 8 -8.72 7.13 -1.24
C GLY A 8 -8.98 7.31 0.25
N GLU A 9 -9.61 6.33 0.91
CA GLU A 9 -9.96 6.41 2.34
C GLU A 9 -8.72 6.65 3.21
N TYR A 10 -7.60 6.00 2.90
CA TYR A 10 -6.36 6.16 3.64
C TYR A 10 -5.73 7.53 3.40
N THR A 11 -5.59 7.95 2.13
CA THR A 11 -5.11 9.28 1.73
C THR A 11 -5.89 10.39 2.44
N VAL A 12 -7.23 10.35 2.39
CA VAL A 12 -8.09 11.36 3.03
C VAL A 12 -7.99 11.29 4.56
N GLY A 13 -8.03 10.08 5.13
CA GLY A 13 -7.91 9.89 6.58
C GLY A 13 -6.60 10.46 7.14
N LEU A 14 -5.48 10.20 6.46
CA LEU A 14 -4.18 10.73 6.84
C LEU A 14 -4.15 12.26 6.74
N ALA A 15 -4.72 12.82 5.69
CA ALA A 15 -4.74 14.26 5.50
C ALA A 15 -5.62 15.02 6.49
N ARG A 16 -6.75 14.44 6.90
CA ARG A 16 -7.56 14.98 8.02
C ARG A 16 -6.76 15.01 9.31
N LYS A 17 -5.97 13.96 9.55
CA LYS A 17 -5.20 13.78 10.77
C LYS A 17 -3.95 14.65 10.83
N TYR A 18 -3.32 14.89 9.69
CA TYR A 18 -2.09 15.66 9.58
C TYR A 18 -2.30 16.87 8.64
N PRO A 19 -3.02 17.91 9.09
CA PRO A 19 -3.36 19.07 8.24
C PRO A 19 -2.13 19.83 7.73
N ASN A 20 -0.98 19.69 8.41
CA ASN A 20 0.29 20.32 8.04
C ASN A 20 1.15 19.48 7.08
N LYS A 21 0.64 18.34 6.60
CA LYS A 21 1.31 17.48 5.61
C LYS A 21 0.42 17.32 4.38
N ASN A 22 1.05 17.16 3.21
CA ASN A 22 0.35 16.89 1.95
C ASN A 22 0.29 15.39 1.66
N PHE A 23 -0.85 14.93 1.16
CA PHE A 23 -1.10 13.54 0.81
C PHE A 23 -1.58 13.42 -0.64
N ILE A 24 -1.07 12.42 -1.33
CA ILE A 24 -1.41 12.13 -2.71
C ILE A 24 -1.79 10.65 -2.82
N GLY A 25 -2.99 10.39 -3.33
CA GLY A 25 -3.46 9.04 -3.65
C GLY A 25 -3.28 8.71 -5.13
N ILE A 26 -2.67 7.57 -5.43
CA ILE A 26 -2.41 7.09 -6.80
C ILE A 26 -3.27 5.86 -7.10
N ASP A 27 -4.07 5.89 -8.16
CA ASP A 27 -4.73 4.70 -8.69
C ASP A 27 -4.95 4.83 -10.21
N ILE A 28 -4.80 3.73 -10.94
CA ILE A 28 -5.01 3.70 -12.40
C ILE A 28 -6.50 3.85 -12.78
N LYS A 29 -7.42 3.47 -11.90
CA LYS A 29 -8.87 3.50 -12.11
C LYS A 29 -9.47 4.77 -11.52
N GLY A 30 -9.73 5.75 -12.39
CA GLY A 30 -10.38 7.01 -12.02
C GLY A 30 -11.71 6.84 -11.26
N ALA A 31 -12.51 5.82 -11.59
CA ALA A 31 -13.76 5.55 -10.89
C ALA A 31 -13.57 5.18 -9.41
N ARG A 32 -12.41 4.65 -9.03
CA ARG A 32 -12.11 4.30 -7.62
C ARG A 32 -11.77 5.54 -6.82
N ILE A 33 -10.90 6.41 -7.33
CA ILE A 33 -10.46 7.64 -6.63
C ILE A 33 -11.58 8.66 -6.43
N TRP A 34 -12.68 8.54 -7.19
CA TRP A 34 -13.80 9.48 -7.15
C TRP A 34 -14.33 9.72 -5.74
N THR A 35 -14.47 8.67 -4.92
CA THR A 35 -15.00 8.81 -3.55
C THR A 35 -14.16 9.76 -2.71
N GLY A 36 -12.84 9.50 -2.59
CA GLY A 36 -11.94 10.36 -1.83
C GLY A 36 -11.73 11.74 -2.45
N ALA A 37 -11.71 11.84 -3.79
CA ALA A 37 -11.58 13.12 -4.49
C ALA A 37 -12.82 14.01 -4.25
N LYS A 38 -14.02 13.44 -4.32
CA LYS A 38 -15.26 14.14 -4.02
C LYS A 38 -15.30 14.58 -2.55
N ASP A 39 -15.01 13.67 -1.62
CA ASP A 39 -15.01 13.94 -0.18
C ASP A 39 -14.05 15.08 0.19
N SER A 40 -12.79 15.01 -0.26
CA SER A 40 -11.79 16.06 -0.02
C SER A 40 -12.17 17.40 -0.64
N ASN A 41 -12.80 17.41 -1.82
CA ASN A 41 -13.27 18.63 -2.46
C ASN A 41 -14.47 19.26 -1.72
N GLU A 42 -15.48 18.47 -1.37
CA GLU A 42 -16.69 18.94 -0.65
C GLU A 42 -16.37 19.43 0.77
N THR A 43 -15.38 18.81 1.42
CA THR A 43 -14.90 19.23 2.75
C THR A 43 -13.83 20.32 2.70
N GLY A 44 -13.48 20.81 1.51
CA GLY A 44 -12.56 21.93 1.32
C GLY A 44 -11.10 21.65 1.69
N MET A 45 -10.69 20.37 1.77
CA MET A 45 -9.33 19.98 2.13
C MET A 45 -8.32 20.51 1.10
N LYS A 46 -7.24 21.12 1.58
CA LYS A 46 -6.20 21.73 0.73
C LYS A 46 -4.90 20.92 0.65
N ASN A 47 -4.79 19.88 1.47
CA ASN A 47 -3.59 19.05 1.62
C ASN A 47 -3.78 17.63 1.06
N VAL A 48 -4.75 17.45 0.15
CA VAL A 48 -5.04 16.17 -0.53
C VAL A 48 -5.08 16.40 -2.03
N ALA A 49 -4.44 15.49 -2.78
CA ALA A 49 -4.64 15.38 -4.21
C ALA A 49 -4.74 13.91 -4.64
N PHE A 50 -5.27 13.69 -5.84
CA PHE A 50 -5.34 12.37 -6.46
C PHE A 50 -4.75 12.43 -7.86
N LEU A 51 -3.93 11.43 -8.18
CA LEU A 51 -3.31 11.31 -9.48
C LEU A 51 -3.67 9.97 -10.11
N ARG A 52 -4.34 10.04 -11.26
CA ARG A 52 -4.68 8.86 -12.05
C ARG A 52 -3.52 8.52 -12.99
N THR A 53 -2.64 7.63 -12.55
CA THR A 53 -1.51 7.17 -13.35
C THR A 53 -1.17 5.72 -13.03
N ASN A 54 -0.29 5.13 -13.84
CA ASN A 54 0.32 3.86 -13.49
C ASN A 54 1.51 4.06 -12.55
N ILE A 55 1.72 3.16 -11.60
CA ILE A 55 2.78 3.30 -10.57
C ILE A 55 4.17 3.25 -11.22
N GLU A 56 4.33 2.57 -12.35
CA GLU A 56 5.57 2.59 -13.15
C GLU A 56 5.94 3.97 -13.71
N LEU A 57 5.03 4.95 -13.69
CA LEU A 57 5.26 6.28 -14.24
C LEU A 57 5.59 7.32 -13.17
N LEU A 58 5.79 6.93 -11.91
CA LEU A 58 5.96 7.89 -10.81
C LEU A 58 7.11 8.89 -11.04
N ASN A 59 8.22 8.48 -11.65
CA ASN A 59 9.37 9.37 -11.90
C ASN A 59 9.07 10.51 -12.90
N TYR A 60 7.96 10.45 -13.63
CA TYR A 60 7.51 11.55 -14.49
C TYR A 60 6.68 12.59 -13.74
N PHE A 61 6.21 12.27 -12.54
CA PHE A 61 5.34 13.14 -11.73
C PHE A 61 6.06 13.70 -10.50
N PHE A 62 7.11 13.03 -10.03
CA PHE A 62 7.84 13.41 -8.83
C PHE A 62 9.32 13.61 -9.12
N ALA A 63 9.87 14.70 -8.60
CA ALA A 63 11.29 14.98 -8.58
C ALA A 63 12.01 14.09 -7.55
N SER A 64 13.34 14.08 -7.63
CA SER A 64 14.16 13.42 -6.62
C SER A 64 13.98 14.09 -5.24
N ASP A 65 14.03 13.28 -4.19
CA ASP A 65 13.83 13.69 -2.79
C ASP A 65 12.48 14.38 -2.47
N GLU A 66 11.48 14.32 -3.35
CA GLU A 66 10.19 14.98 -3.17
C GLU A 66 9.24 14.21 -2.22
N VAL A 67 9.30 12.88 -2.25
CA VAL A 67 8.38 12.03 -1.48
C VAL A 67 8.98 11.65 -0.12
N SER A 68 8.26 12.00 0.96
CA SER A 68 8.69 11.65 2.32
C SER A 68 8.34 10.22 2.74
N GLU A 69 7.15 9.74 2.35
CA GLU A 69 6.59 8.47 2.78
C GLU A 69 5.74 7.85 1.66
N ILE A 70 5.86 6.54 1.47
CA ILE A 70 5.04 5.74 0.56
C ILE A 70 4.23 4.73 1.38
N TRP A 71 2.94 4.66 1.09
CA TRP A 71 1.97 3.76 1.71
C TRP A 71 1.45 2.79 0.66
N ILE A 72 1.60 1.50 0.92
CA ILE A 72 1.06 0.40 0.12
C ILE A 72 0.07 -0.34 1.01
N THR A 73 -1.22 -0.16 0.74
CA THR A 73 -2.30 -0.70 1.58
C THR A 73 -3.07 -1.76 0.83
N PHE A 74 -3.06 -2.99 1.34
CA PHE A 74 -3.78 -4.15 0.82
C PHE A 74 -3.56 -4.43 -0.68
N PRO A 75 -2.31 -4.43 -1.16
CA PRO A 75 -2.03 -4.72 -2.57
C PRO A 75 -2.31 -6.19 -2.88
N ASP A 76 -2.54 -6.50 -4.16
CA ASP A 76 -2.51 -7.89 -4.63
C ASP A 76 -1.08 -8.46 -4.44
N PRO A 77 -0.91 -9.63 -3.79
CA PRO A 77 0.39 -10.18 -3.45
C PRO A 77 1.19 -10.66 -4.68
N GLN A 78 0.57 -10.78 -5.86
CA GLN A 78 1.23 -11.16 -7.11
C GLN A 78 2.20 -12.36 -6.95
N MET A 79 1.75 -13.43 -6.28
CA MET A 79 2.58 -14.60 -5.92
C MET A 79 3.31 -15.22 -7.11
N LYS A 80 2.72 -15.18 -8.31
CA LYS A 80 3.30 -15.76 -9.54
C LYS A 80 4.04 -14.75 -10.42
N LYS A 81 4.04 -13.45 -10.07
CA LYS A 81 4.54 -12.37 -10.93
C LYS A 81 5.37 -11.38 -10.12
N VAL A 82 6.59 -11.77 -9.76
CA VAL A 82 7.56 -10.97 -8.97
C VAL A 82 7.61 -9.50 -9.42
N ARG A 83 7.81 -9.25 -10.72
CA ARG A 83 7.90 -7.88 -11.27
C ARG A 83 6.66 -7.00 -11.03
N LYS A 84 5.51 -7.60 -10.70
CA LYS A 84 4.26 -6.90 -10.38
C LYS A 84 4.04 -6.71 -8.88
N ARG A 85 4.82 -7.36 -8.00
CA ARG A 85 4.76 -7.16 -6.55
C ARG A 85 5.24 -5.75 -6.24
N LEU A 86 4.42 -4.95 -5.56
CA LEU A 86 4.76 -3.55 -5.26
C LEU A 86 5.96 -3.40 -4.31
N THR A 87 6.39 -4.48 -3.66
CA THR A 87 7.60 -4.51 -2.83
C THR A 87 8.77 -5.24 -3.49
N SER A 88 8.70 -5.52 -4.81
CA SER A 88 9.85 -6.07 -5.57
C SER A 88 10.98 -5.07 -5.75
N THR A 89 12.18 -5.57 -6.05
CA THR A 89 13.36 -4.73 -6.33
C THR A 89 13.08 -3.65 -7.36
N ARG A 90 12.35 -4.00 -8.44
CA ARG A 90 11.91 -3.06 -9.48
C ARG A 90 11.22 -1.85 -8.88
N PHE A 91 10.19 -2.05 -8.06
CA PHE A 91 9.43 -0.95 -7.49
C PHE A 91 10.20 -0.23 -6.38
N MET A 92 10.99 -0.94 -5.56
CA MET A 92 11.84 -0.31 -4.56
C MET A 92 12.84 0.68 -5.20
N GLN A 93 13.36 0.36 -6.38
CA GLN A 93 14.22 1.26 -7.16
C GLN A 93 13.45 2.50 -7.64
N GLU A 94 12.26 2.33 -8.22
CA GLU A 94 11.40 3.47 -8.63
C GLU A 94 11.09 4.38 -7.44
N TYR A 95 10.75 3.81 -6.28
CA TYR A 95 10.47 4.55 -5.06
C TYR A 95 11.71 5.32 -4.59
N ARG A 96 12.88 4.70 -4.63
CA ARG A 96 14.13 5.36 -4.25
C ARG A 96 14.51 6.55 -5.12
N ALA A 97 14.10 6.59 -6.38
CA ALA A 97 14.41 7.71 -7.27
C ALA A 97 13.72 9.02 -6.83
N ILE A 98 12.52 8.91 -6.26
CA ILE A 98 11.67 10.04 -5.88
C ILE A 98 11.63 10.30 -4.37
N MET A 99 12.01 9.31 -3.55
CA MET A 99 11.93 9.43 -2.11
C MET A 99 13.15 10.13 -1.51
N ARG A 100 12.90 10.99 -0.52
CA ARG A 100 13.98 11.60 0.28
C ARG A 100 14.87 10.55 0.92
N LYS A 101 16.10 10.93 1.26
CA LYS A 101 16.98 10.09 2.10
C LYS A 101 16.25 9.66 3.37
N ASN A 102 16.30 8.37 3.68
CA ASN A 102 15.61 7.76 4.84
C ASN A 102 14.08 7.91 4.83
N GLY A 103 13.47 8.13 3.65
CA GLY A 103 12.01 8.09 3.52
C GLY A 103 11.45 6.72 3.91
N LEU A 104 10.19 6.72 4.37
CA LEU A 104 9.55 5.53 4.93
C LEU A 104 8.66 4.84 3.90
N LEU A 105 8.76 3.51 3.84
CA LEU A 105 7.81 2.66 3.15
C LEU A 105 6.95 1.92 4.17
N HIS A 106 5.65 2.02 3.98
CA HIS A 106 4.64 1.37 4.80
C HIS A 106 3.93 0.33 3.95
N LEU A 107 3.88 -0.91 4.43
CA LEU A 107 3.06 -1.98 3.88
C LEU A 107 2.01 -2.36 4.92
N LYS A 108 0.72 -2.25 4.59
CA LYS A 108 -0.37 -2.95 5.29
C LYS A 108 -0.89 -4.05 4.39
N THR A 109 -0.98 -5.28 4.87
CA THR A 109 -1.45 -6.41 4.06
C THR A 109 -2.10 -7.49 4.92
N ASP A 110 -3.08 -8.16 4.34
CA ASP A 110 -3.70 -9.38 4.83
C ASP A 110 -2.87 -10.64 4.46
N SER A 111 -2.09 -10.57 3.37
CA SER A 111 -1.34 -11.69 2.79
C SER A 111 -0.10 -12.07 3.61
N PRO A 112 -0.05 -13.28 4.21
CA PRO A 112 1.19 -13.82 4.78
C PRO A 112 2.34 -13.90 3.76
N PHE A 113 2.03 -14.27 2.51
CA PHE A 113 3.04 -14.35 1.44
C PHE A 113 3.75 -13.02 1.23
N LEU A 114 2.97 -11.95 1.02
CA LEU A 114 3.56 -10.64 0.71
C LEU A 114 4.28 -10.04 1.91
N TYR A 115 3.75 -10.28 3.11
CA TYR A 115 4.43 -9.90 4.36
C TYR A 115 5.81 -10.55 4.45
N GLN A 116 5.87 -11.88 4.33
CA GLN A 116 7.13 -12.63 4.41
C GLN A 116 8.10 -12.23 3.29
N TYR A 117 7.60 -12.08 2.06
CA TYR A 117 8.39 -11.62 0.92
C TYR A 117 9.02 -10.24 1.17
N THR A 118 8.27 -9.33 1.81
CA THR A 118 8.76 -7.98 2.09
C THR A 118 9.77 -7.96 3.23
N LEU A 119 9.64 -8.85 4.23
CA LEU A 119 10.67 -9.03 5.25
C LEU A 119 11.99 -9.56 4.65
N LEU A 120 11.90 -10.57 3.78
CA LEU A 120 13.06 -11.10 3.06
C LEU A 120 13.69 -10.06 2.14
N MET A 121 12.88 -9.25 1.46
CA MET A 121 13.35 -8.11 0.67
C MET A 121 14.18 -7.15 1.52
N ALA A 122 13.67 -6.79 2.70
CA ALA A 122 14.39 -5.94 3.63
C ALA A 122 15.70 -6.58 4.12
N GLN A 123 15.67 -7.86 4.48
CA GLN A 123 16.86 -8.60 4.93
C GLN A 123 17.94 -8.69 3.84
N LYS A 124 17.57 -9.13 2.63
CA LYS A 124 18.51 -9.31 1.50
C LYS A 124 19.18 -8.00 1.07
N ASN A 125 18.50 -6.87 1.26
CA ASN A 125 18.95 -5.54 0.85
C ASN A 125 19.40 -4.65 2.02
N ASN A 126 19.57 -5.22 3.23
CA ASN A 126 19.99 -4.51 4.44
C ASN A 126 19.14 -3.26 4.74
N LEU A 127 17.83 -3.32 4.51
CA LEU A 127 16.91 -2.23 4.82
C LEU A 127 16.56 -2.24 6.31
N TYR A 128 16.56 -1.05 6.92
CA TYR A 128 16.19 -0.92 8.32
C TYR A 128 14.67 -1.00 8.50
N ILE A 129 14.21 -2.07 9.15
CA ILE A 129 12.81 -2.23 9.58
C ILE A 129 12.63 -1.47 10.89
N GLU A 130 11.84 -0.40 10.87
CA GLU A 130 11.50 0.34 12.09
C GLU A 130 10.45 -0.37 12.93
N GLN A 131 9.54 -1.08 12.26
CA GLN A 131 8.41 -1.76 12.90
C GLN A 131 7.88 -2.85 11.97
N CYS A 132 7.62 -4.02 12.51
CA CYS A 132 6.87 -5.06 11.82
C CYS A 132 5.99 -5.83 12.79
N THR A 133 4.83 -6.28 12.32
CA THR A 133 3.93 -7.15 13.06
C THR A 133 3.06 -7.94 12.09
N ASP A 134 2.75 -9.18 12.43
CA ASP A 134 1.81 -10.04 11.72
C ASP A 134 0.38 -9.97 12.30
N ASP A 135 0.18 -9.22 13.39
CA ASP A 135 -1.10 -8.95 14.03
C ASP A 135 -1.19 -7.50 14.55
N LEU A 136 -1.41 -6.59 13.60
CA LEU A 136 -1.41 -5.13 13.81
C LEU A 136 -2.36 -4.67 14.92
N TYR A 137 -3.51 -5.32 15.08
CA TYR A 137 -4.57 -4.88 16.00
C TYR A 137 -4.41 -5.42 17.43
N HIS A 138 -3.62 -6.48 17.62
CA HIS A 138 -3.34 -7.04 18.93
C HIS A 138 -1.92 -6.77 19.42
N THR A 139 -1.06 -6.19 18.58
CA THR A 139 0.32 -5.83 18.97
C THR A 139 0.29 -4.60 19.88
N PRO A 140 0.93 -4.66 21.08
CA PRO A 140 1.03 -3.49 21.94
C PRO A 140 1.99 -2.44 21.35
N ASN A 141 1.82 -1.18 21.76
CA ASN A 141 2.68 -0.05 21.35
C ASN A 141 2.70 0.24 19.84
N ILE A 142 1.66 -0.15 19.12
CA ILE A 142 1.41 0.36 17.77
C ILE A 142 0.91 1.80 17.89
N ASP A 143 1.38 2.68 16.99
CA ASP A 143 0.88 4.04 16.88
C ASP A 143 -0.64 4.03 16.68
N GLU A 144 -1.40 4.54 17.66
CA GLU A 144 -2.86 4.64 17.57
C GLU A 144 -3.32 5.38 16.31
N ASN A 145 -2.46 6.26 15.79
CA ASN A 145 -2.74 6.96 14.56
C ASN A 145 -2.78 6.06 13.33
N LEU A 146 -1.95 5.02 13.30
CA LEU A 146 -1.95 3.98 12.28
C LEU A 146 -3.23 3.14 12.34
N LEU A 147 -3.74 2.87 13.55
CA LEU A 147 -4.94 2.07 13.81
C LEU A 147 -6.25 2.82 13.54
N SER A 148 -6.23 4.15 13.70
CA SER A 148 -7.41 5.00 13.56
C SER A 148 -7.97 5.12 12.14
N ILE A 149 -7.16 4.81 11.13
CA ILE A 149 -7.58 4.86 9.73
C ILE A 149 -7.82 3.42 9.28
N GLN A 150 -9.09 3.04 9.27
CA GLN A 150 -9.54 1.75 8.79
C GLN A 150 -10.27 1.94 7.48
N THR A 151 -9.82 1.27 6.42
CA THR A 151 -10.55 1.26 5.16
C THR A 151 -11.79 0.38 5.27
N TYR A 152 -12.79 0.60 4.41
CA TYR A 152 -13.94 -0.31 4.33
C TYR A 152 -13.51 -1.75 4.06
N TYR A 153 -12.44 -1.92 3.26
CA TYR A 153 -11.86 -3.23 3.02
C TYR A 153 -11.33 -3.82 4.32
N GLU A 154 -10.43 -3.12 5.02
CA GLU A 154 -9.83 -3.56 6.29
C GLU A 154 -10.84 -4.01 7.34
N GLN A 155 -11.94 -3.27 7.50
CA GLN A 155 -13.03 -3.65 8.42
C GLN A 155 -13.63 -5.02 8.09
N GLN A 156 -13.86 -5.31 6.80
CA GLN A 156 -14.36 -6.62 6.37
C GLN A 156 -13.39 -7.77 6.68
N TRP A 157 -12.08 -7.51 6.70
CA TRP A 157 -11.09 -8.53 7.04
C TRP A 157 -11.07 -8.81 8.53
N LEU A 158 -11.15 -7.75 9.34
CA LEU A 158 -11.22 -7.86 10.80
C LEU A 158 -12.48 -8.61 11.25
N GLU A 159 -13.65 -8.30 10.66
CA GLU A 159 -14.91 -9.00 10.94
C GLU A 159 -14.83 -10.51 10.63
N ARG A 160 -13.92 -10.92 9.75
CA ARG A 160 -13.69 -12.32 9.38
C ARG A 160 -12.58 -12.99 10.20
N GLY A 161 -12.05 -12.31 11.21
CA GLY A 161 -10.97 -12.81 12.06
C GLY A 161 -9.63 -12.92 11.34
N MET A 162 -9.42 -12.15 10.27
CA MET A 162 -8.13 -12.16 9.54
C MET A 162 -7.20 -11.09 10.09
N ASN A 163 -5.99 -11.53 10.47
CA ASN A 163 -4.98 -10.64 11.02
C ASN A 163 -4.37 -9.76 9.92
N ILE A 164 -4.32 -8.45 10.20
CA ILE A 164 -3.65 -7.47 9.36
C ILE A 164 -2.19 -7.39 9.75
N LYS A 165 -1.31 -7.48 8.78
CA LYS A 165 0.14 -7.41 8.92
C LYS A 165 0.62 -6.04 8.51
N TYR A 166 1.69 -5.58 9.15
CA TYR A 166 2.25 -4.25 8.91
C TYR A 166 3.77 -4.29 8.92
N ILE A 167 4.38 -3.55 7.98
CA ILE A 167 5.82 -3.29 7.95
C ILE A 167 6.03 -1.79 7.71
N ARG A 168 6.91 -1.18 8.51
CA ARG A 168 7.49 0.14 8.26
C ARG A 168 8.99 -0.01 8.15
N LEU A 169 9.55 0.36 6.99
CA LEU A 169 10.99 0.30 6.74
C LEU A 169 11.52 1.62 6.19
N LYS A 170 12.79 1.91 6.44
CA LYS A 170 13.51 3.01 5.78
C LYS A 170 14.05 2.53 4.46
N LEU A 171 13.70 3.25 3.41
CA LEU A 171 14.34 3.06 2.11
C LEU A 171 15.65 3.85 2.07
N SER A 172 16.76 3.16 2.35
CA SER A 172 18.12 3.65 2.13
C SER A 172 18.59 3.39 0.69
N SER A 173 19.65 4.09 0.29
CA SER A 173 20.36 3.76 -0.94
C SER A 173 21.10 2.43 -0.78
N SER A 174 20.68 1.39 -1.50
CA SER A 174 21.49 0.19 -1.72
C SER A 174 22.30 0.35 -3.00
N ALA A 175 23.56 -0.07 -2.99
CA ALA A 175 24.42 -0.08 -4.17
C ALA A 175 23.95 -1.11 -5.21
N GLU A 176 23.37 -2.22 -4.73
CA GLU A 176 22.81 -3.28 -5.55
C GLU A 176 21.50 -3.76 -4.93
N TRP A 177 20.46 -3.92 -5.75
CA TRP A 177 19.17 -4.43 -5.31
C TRP A 177 19.07 -5.92 -5.66
N LEU A 178 18.92 -6.76 -4.65
CA LEU A 178 18.83 -8.20 -4.78
C LEU A 178 17.39 -8.66 -4.52
N GLU A 179 16.84 -9.44 -5.45
CA GLU A 179 15.51 -10.01 -5.33
C GLU A 179 15.59 -11.27 -4.44
N PRO A 180 14.73 -11.42 -3.42
CA PRO A 180 14.63 -12.65 -2.65
C PRO A 180 14.27 -13.83 -3.56
N ASP A 181 15.01 -14.93 -3.38
CA ASP A 181 14.88 -16.20 -4.08
C ASP A 181 14.31 -17.31 -3.18
N ASP A 182 14.04 -17.01 -1.91
CA ASP A 182 13.42 -17.92 -0.96
C ASP A 182 12.04 -18.39 -1.43
N ILE A 183 11.76 -19.67 -1.17
CA ILE A 183 10.44 -20.26 -1.41
C ILE A 183 9.51 -19.83 -0.28
N ILE A 184 8.42 -19.16 -0.64
CA ILE A 184 7.39 -18.70 0.29
C ILE A 184 6.11 -19.42 -0.06
N GLU A 185 5.43 -19.98 0.94
CA GLU A 185 4.14 -20.64 0.77
C GLU A 185 3.10 -19.67 0.19
N GLU A 186 2.42 -20.07 -0.89
CA GLU A 186 1.31 -19.30 -1.45
C GLU A 186 0.17 -19.28 -0.43
N ASP A 187 -0.41 -18.10 -0.18
CA ASP A 187 -1.57 -17.98 0.71
C ASP A 187 -2.90 -18.02 -0.06
N ASP A 188 -4.01 -18.16 0.66
CA ASP A 188 -5.36 -18.22 0.10
C ASP A 188 -5.91 -16.85 -0.36
N TYR A 189 -5.05 -15.88 -0.73
CA TYR A 189 -5.47 -14.53 -1.11
C TYR A 189 -6.61 -14.54 -2.13
N ARG A 190 -7.75 -13.99 -1.70
CA ARG A 190 -8.94 -13.83 -2.54
C ARG A 190 -9.17 -12.34 -2.75
N SER A 191 -9.00 -11.88 -4.00
CA SER A 191 -9.52 -10.57 -4.38
C SER A 191 -11.06 -10.62 -4.37
N PHE A 192 -11.70 -10.33 -3.23
CA PHE A 192 -13.16 -10.48 -3.03
C PHE A 192 -14.01 -9.58 -3.95
N ASN A 193 -13.39 -8.70 -4.74
CA ASN A 193 -14.05 -7.90 -5.77
C ASN A 193 -14.10 -8.54 -7.17
N ARG A 194 -13.56 -9.75 -7.38
CA ARG A 194 -13.67 -10.46 -8.68
C ARG A 194 -14.89 -11.39 -8.78
N SER A 195 -15.45 -11.85 -7.66
CA SER A 195 -16.48 -12.89 -7.64
C SER A 195 -17.93 -12.41 -7.89
N ARG A 196 -18.17 -11.10 -8.09
CA ARG A 196 -19.53 -10.59 -8.36
C ARG A 196 -19.92 -10.48 -9.84
N ARG A 197 -19.11 -11.02 -10.77
CA ARG A 197 -19.39 -11.01 -12.22
C ARG A 197 -19.67 -12.38 -12.86
N SER A 198 -19.50 -13.49 -12.15
CA SER A 198 -19.76 -14.83 -12.68
C SER A 198 -21.06 -15.48 -12.20
N ALA A 199 -21.81 -14.84 -11.30
CA ALA A 199 -23.00 -15.44 -10.67
C ALA A 199 -24.35 -15.03 -11.29
N ASN A 200 -24.39 -14.17 -12.32
CA ASN A 200 -25.66 -13.61 -12.82
C ASN A 200 -25.87 -13.73 -14.34
N ASN A 201 -25.46 -14.85 -14.95
CA ASN A 201 -25.77 -15.15 -16.35
C ASN A 201 -26.41 -16.53 -16.56
N GLN A 202 -27.36 -16.88 -15.69
CA GLN A 202 -28.32 -17.95 -15.96
C GLN A 202 -29.73 -17.51 -15.56
N ARG A 203 -30.66 -17.66 -16.51
CA ARG A 203 -32.12 -17.37 -16.49
C ARG A 203 -32.42 -15.89 -16.78
N THR A 204 -32.98 -15.56 -17.95
CA THR A 204 -34.25 -16.05 -18.49
C THR A 204 -34.22 -16.24 -20.02
N LYS A 205 -34.77 -17.36 -20.48
CA LYS A 205 -35.49 -17.46 -21.75
C LYS A 205 -36.94 -17.07 -21.50
#